data_AF-A0A925NSX8-F1
#
_entry.id   AF-A0A925NSX8-F1
#
_cell.length_a   1.000
_cell.length_b   1.000
_cell.length_c   1.000
_cell.angle_alpha   90.00
_cell.angle_beta   90.00
_cell.angle_gamma   90.00
#
_symmetry.space_group_name_H-M   'P 1'
#
loop_
_entity.id
_entity.type
_entity.pdbx_description
1 polymer ?
#
loop_
_entity_poly.entity_id
_entity_poly.type
_entity_poly.pdbx_seq_one_letter_code
_entity_poly.pdbx_strand_id
1 'polypeptide(L)'
;MNTLNSESVQAAPHRILVVDDNRAIHDDFRKILGSDITGDEFDSEEAEMFGPSSCVSDKVHFDLDFASQGREALDRVLAAGIAGRPYSVVFMDVRMPPGWDG
;
A
#
# COMPACT_ATOMS: atom_id res chain seq x y z
N MET A 1 -35.82 -1.12 -22.97
CA MET A 1 -34.91 -0.29 -22.16
C MET A 1 -34.63 -1.03 -20.86
N ASN A 2 -33.40 -1.44 -20.60
CA ASN A 2 -32.91 -1.72 -19.24
C ASN A 2 -31.38 -1.68 -19.30
N THR A 3 -30.82 -0.56 -18.86
CA THR A 3 -29.38 -0.29 -18.76
C THR A 3 -28.83 -1.15 -17.63
N LEU A 4 -27.90 -2.05 -17.93
CA LEU A 4 -27.14 -2.80 -16.94
C LEU A 4 -26.22 -1.80 -16.22
N ASN A 5 -26.39 -1.67 -14.90
CA ASN A 5 -25.45 -0.98 -14.03
C ASN A 5 -24.06 -1.62 -14.20
N SER A 6 -23.11 -0.84 -14.70
CA SER A 6 -21.69 -1.11 -14.50
C SER A 6 -21.38 -0.85 -13.03
N GLU A 7 -21.56 -1.88 -12.19
CA GLU A 7 -20.95 -1.89 -10.86
C GLU A 7 -19.44 -2.04 -11.06
N SER A 8 -18.73 -0.91 -11.09
CA SER A 8 -17.30 -0.89 -10.89
C SER A 8 -17.05 -1.52 -9.52
N VAL A 9 -16.66 -2.80 -9.50
CA VAL A 9 -16.16 -3.46 -8.31
C VAL A 9 -14.90 -2.69 -7.92
N GLN A 10 -15.06 -1.72 -7.02
CA GLN A 10 -13.94 -1.07 -6.38
C GLN A 10 -13.33 -2.16 -5.50
N ALA A 11 -12.34 -2.87 -6.07
CA ALA A 11 -11.60 -3.88 -5.35
C ALA A 11 -11.13 -3.24 -4.04
N ALA A 12 -11.43 -3.89 -2.91
CA ALA A 12 -11.04 -3.35 -1.62
C ALA A 12 -9.54 -3.01 -1.68
N PRO A 13 -9.13 -1.81 -1.24
CA PRO A 13 -7.75 -1.36 -1.40
C PRO A 13 -6.82 -2.38 -0.78
N HIS A 14 -5.74 -2.71 -1.49
CA HIS A 14 -4.78 -3.69 -1.01
C HIS A 14 -4.04 -3.08 0.19
N ARG A 15 -4.45 -3.50 1.40
CA ARG A 15 -3.87 -2.99 2.64
C ARG A 15 -2.58 -3.72 2.96
N ILE A 16 -1.50 -2.97 3.14
CA ILE A 16 -0.17 -3.50 3.46
C ILE A 16 0.28 -2.87 4.77
N LEU A 17 0.77 -3.70 5.69
CA LEU A 17 1.46 -3.22 6.90
C LEU A 17 2.95 -3.45 6.73
N VAL A 18 3.74 -2.39 6.88
CA VAL A 18 5.22 -2.46 6.90
C VAL A 18 5.68 -2.29 8.35
N VAL A 19 6.52 -3.18 8.82
CA VAL A 19 7.04 -3.21 10.19
C VAL A 19 8.56 -3.22 10.15
N ASP A 20 9.17 -2.09 10.47
CA ASP A 20 10.62 -1.90 10.42
C ASP A 20 11.01 -0.79 11.41
N ASP A 21 12.14 -0.94 12.11
CA ASP A 21 12.60 0.07 13.07
C ASP A 21 13.27 1.27 12.36
N ASN A 22 13.62 1.12 11.08
CA ASN A 22 14.23 2.14 10.26
C ASN A 22 13.18 2.92 9.44
N ARG A 23 12.98 4.18 9.83
CA ARG A 23 12.08 5.10 9.13
C ARG A 23 12.40 5.29 7.64
N ALA A 24 13.65 5.14 7.22
CA ALA A 24 14.02 5.23 5.80
C ALA A 24 13.32 4.17 4.95
N ILE A 25 13.14 2.96 5.50
CA ILE A 25 12.41 1.87 4.85
C ILE A 25 10.94 2.25 4.66
N HIS A 26 10.31 2.85 5.67
CA HIS A 26 8.93 3.32 5.55
C HIS A 26 8.77 4.37 4.44
N ASP A 27 9.71 5.31 4.34
CA ASP A 27 9.68 6.33 3.30
C ASP A 27 9.90 5.74 1.90
N ASP A 28 10.74 4.72 1.77
CA ASP A 28 10.95 4.01 0.50
C ASP A 28 9.72 3.21 0.07
N PHE A 29 9.04 2.51 0.98
CA PHE A 29 7.76 1.87 0.69
C PHE A 29 6.69 2.88 0.28
N ARG A 30 6.66 4.07 0.88
CA ARG A 30 5.76 5.15 0.46
C ARG A 30 6.10 5.66 -0.94
N LYS A 31 7.37 5.76 -1.32
CA LYS A 31 7.76 6.16 -2.68
C LYS A 31 7.39 5.10 -3.73
N ILE A 32 7.58 3.81 -3.40
CA ILE A 32 7.40 2.72 -4.37
C ILE A 32 5.93 2.33 -4.52
N LEU A 33 5.18 2.28 -3.42
CA LEU A 33 3.80 1.77 -3.39
C LEU A 33 2.75 2.83 -3.02
N GLY A 34 3.18 4.01 -2.58
CA GLY A 34 2.27 5.09 -2.21
C GLY A 34 1.56 5.65 -3.45
N SER A 35 0.25 5.81 -3.32
CA SER A 35 -0.58 6.45 -4.35
C SER A 35 -0.36 7.97 -4.46
N ASP A 36 0.42 8.55 -3.54
CA ASP A 36 0.69 9.99 -3.44
C ASP A 36 1.66 10.51 -4.51
N ILE A 37 2.28 9.64 -5.31
CA ILE A 37 2.85 10.07 -6.58
C ILE A 37 1.66 10.37 -7.47
N THR A 38 1.19 11.62 -7.39
CA THR A 38 0.22 12.22 -8.30
C THR A 38 0.55 11.72 -9.69
N GLY A 39 -0.39 10.95 -10.27
CA GLY A 39 -0.16 10.16 -11.46
C GLY A 39 0.43 10.94 -12.64
N ASP A 40 0.33 12.27 -12.64
CA ASP A 40 0.93 13.20 -13.59
C ASP A 40 2.46 13.11 -13.69
N GLU A 41 3.22 13.11 -12.59
CA GLU A 41 4.68 13.26 -12.69
C GLU A 41 5.33 11.98 -13.23
N PHE A 42 4.85 10.82 -12.79
CA PHE A 42 5.34 9.52 -13.26
C PHE A 42 4.79 9.14 -14.64
N ASP A 43 3.53 9.48 -14.97
CA ASP A 43 3.00 9.25 -16.34
C ASP A 43 3.75 10.07 -17.38
N SER A 44 4.17 11.29 -17.03
CA SER A 44 4.92 12.15 -17.94
C SER A 44 6.28 11.54 -18.30
N GLU A 45 7.01 11.07 -17.29
CA GLU A 45 8.30 10.42 -17.46
C GLU A 45 8.17 9.06 -18.18
N GLU A 46 7.15 8.27 -17.84
CA GLU A 46 6.87 7.01 -18.53
C GLU A 46 6.47 7.24 -19.99
N ALA A 47 5.68 8.28 -20.30
CA ALA A 47 5.31 8.62 -21.66
C ALA A 47 6.51 9.08 -22.50
N GLU A 48 7.48 9.77 -21.89
CA GLU A 48 8.75 10.13 -22.55
C GLU A 48 9.68 8.93 -22.73
N MET A 49 9.73 8.00 -21.78
CA MET A 49 10.60 6.81 -21.85
C MET A 49 10.03 5.66 -22.68
N PHE A 50 8.72 5.42 -22.63
CA PHE A 50 8.06 4.23 -23.18
C PHE A 50 7.04 4.54 -24.29
N GLY A 51 6.78 5.83 -24.57
CA GLY A 51 5.78 6.27 -25.54
C GLY A 51 4.36 6.26 -24.96
N PRO A 52 3.34 6.77 -25.69
CA PRO A 52 1.98 6.85 -25.19
C PRO A 52 1.37 5.44 -25.03
N SER A 53 1.40 4.93 -23.81
CA SER A 53 0.69 3.73 -23.38
C SER A 53 -0.81 4.05 -23.35
N SER A 54 -1.54 3.60 -24.37
CA SER A 54 -3.00 3.69 -24.43
C SER A 54 -3.74 2.72 -23.49
N CYS A 55 -3.02 2.06 -22.58
CA CYS A 55 -3.62 1.40 -21.44
C CYS A 55 -3.59 2.36 -20.26
N VAL A 56 -4.76 2.82 -19.84
CA VAL A 56 -4.97 3.21 -18.45
C VAL A 56 -4.63 1.95 -17.65
N SER A 57 -3.39 1.81 -17.20
CA SER A 57 -3.08 0.81 -16.20
C SER A 57 -3.93 1.23 -15.01
N ASP A 58 -4.88 0.39 -14.60
CA ASP A 58 -5.56 0.55 -13.34
C ASP A 58 -4.46 0.54 -12.27
N LYS A 59 -3.94 1.73 -11.93
CA LYS A 59 -2.86 1.89 -10.95
C LYS A 59 -3.41 1.29 -9.67
N VAL A 60 -2.79 0.19 -9.24
CA VAL A 60 -3.24 -0.54 -8.07
C VAL A 60 -3.00 0.35 -6.86
N HIS A 61 -4.07 0.77 -6.21
CA HIS A 61 -3.99 1.59 -5.01
C HIS A 61 -3.72 0.70 -3.79
N PHE A 62 -2.59 0.96 -3.13
CA PHE A 62 -2.22 0.33 -1.86
C PHE A 62 -2.50 1.28 -0.69
N ASP A 63 -3.12 0.75 0.36
CA ASP A 63 -3.29 1.44 1.64
C ASP A 63 -2.16 0.99 2.57
N LEU A 64 -1.18 1.87 2.80
CA LEU A 64 0.03 1.56 3.55
C LEU A 64 -0.09 2.03 5.00
N ASP A 65 0.00 1.08 5.92
CA ASP A 65 0.24 1.36 7.34
C ASP A 65 1.69 1.00 7.70
N PHE A 66 2.23 1.72 8.68
CA PHE A 66 3.62 1.54 9.14
C PHE A 66 3.66 1.35 10.63
N ALA A 67 4.51 0.44 11.11
CA ALA A 67 4.79 0.19 12.52
C ALA A 67 6.30 0.15 12.72
N SER A 68 6.78 0.76 13.80
CA SER A 68 8.23 0.78 14.12
C SER A 68 8.70 -0.45 14.89
N GLN A 69 7.76 -1.19 15.48
CA GLN A 69 8.05 -2.33 16.37
C GLN A 69 6.91 -3.36 16.34
N GLY A 70 7.23 -4.62 16.68
CA GLY A 70 6.25 -5.72 16.66
C GLY A 70 5.01 -5.49 17.53
N ARG A 71 5.15 -4.81 18.67
CA ARG A 71 3.99 -4.47 19.52
C ARG A 71 3.01 -3.53 18.83
N GLU A 72 3.56 -2.52 18.16
CA GLU A 72 2.78 -1.52 17.41
C GLU A 72 2.10 -2.16 16.19
N ALA A 73 2.75 -3.16 15.58
CA ALA A 73 2.20 -3.96 14.51
C ALA A 73 1.03 -4.83 15.00
N LEU A 74 1.17 -5.50 16.16
CA LEU A 74 0.11 -6.32 16.74
C LEU A 74 -1.14 -5.48 17.04
N ASP A 75 -0.96 -4.32 17.67
CA ASP A 75 -2.09 -3.42 18.00
C ASP A 75 -2.83 -3.00 16.72
N ARG A 76 -2.12 -2.74 15.61
CA ARG A 76 -2.71 -2.45 14.30
C ARG A 76 -3.46 -3.63 13.70
N VAL A 77 -2.88 -4.83 13.71
CA VAL A 77 -3.52 -6.03 13.17
C VAL A 77 -4.81 -6.34 13.92
N LEU A 78 -4.79 -6.21 15.26
CA LEU A 78 -5.99 -6.39 16.08
C LEU A 78 -7.06 -5.34 15.76
N ALA A 79 -6.68 -4.06 15.69
CA ALA A 79 -7.59 -2.99 15.32
C ALA A 79 -8.20 -3.19 13.92
N ALA A 80 -7.38 -3.60 12.95
CA ALA A 80 -7.79 -3.91 11.59
C ALA A 80 -8.78 -5.09 11.54
N GLY A 81 -8.55 -6.14 12.34
CA GLY A 81 -9.47 -7.26 12.49
C GLY A 81 -10.82 -6.85 13.09
N ILE A 82 -10.80 -6.05 14.16
CA ILE A 82 -12.02 -5.52 14.80
C ILE A 82 -12.79 -4.62 13.83
N ALA A 83 -12.10 -3.81 13.04
CA ALA A 83 -12.70 -2.92 12.04
C ALA A 83 -13.18 -3.64 10.77
N GLY A 84 -12.97 -4.96 10.64
CA GLY A 84 -13.32 -5.69 9.42
C GLY A 84 -12.50 -5.29 8.19
N ARG A 85 -11.31 -4.69 8.41
CA ARG A 85 -10.40 -4.20 7.37
C ARG A 85 -9.02 -4.86 7.51
N PRO A 86 -8.90 -6.20 7.40
CA PRO A 86 -7.64 -6.90 7.63
C PRO A 86 -6.56 -6.48 6.61
N TYR A 87 -5.30 -6.66 6.98
CA TYR A 87 -4.18 -6.49 6.05
C TYR A 87 -4.10 -7.69 5.11
N SER A 88 -3.86 -7.42 3.83
CA SER A 88 -3.65 -8.45 2.82
C SER A 88 -2.25 -9.05 2.92
N VAL A 89 -1.26 -8.20 3.23
CA VAL A 89 0.16 -8.56 3.35
C VAL A 89 0.80 -7.76 4.49
N VAL A 90 1.75 -8.38 5.17
CA VAL A 90 2.63 -7.71 6.14
C VAL A 90 4.07 -7.91 5.70
N PHE A 91 4.82 -6.82 5.52
CA PHE A 91 6.27 -6.83 5.39
C PHE A 91 6.86 -6.53 6.76
N MET A 92 7.72 -7.39 7.27
CA MET A 92 8.22 -7.27 8.64
C MET A 92 9.69 -7.63 8.68
N ASP A 93 10.50 -6.74 9.25
CA ASP A 93 11.87 -7.08 9.60
C ASP A 93 11.87 -8.03 10.80
N VAL A 94 12.73 -9.04 10.74
CA VAL A 94 12.86 -10.07 11.78
C VAL A 94 13.64 -9.54 12.97
N ARG A 95 14.43 -8.48 12.80
CA ARG A 95 15.39 -8.00 13.81
C ARG A 95 15.15 -6.53 14.11
N MET A 96 14.34 -6.26 15.13
CA MET A 96 14.02 -4.89 15.57
C MET A 96 14.50 -4.64 17.02
N PRO A 97 15.82 -4.48 17.27
CA PRO A 97 16.33 -4.15 18.60
C PRO A 97 15.72 -2.84 19.15
N PRO A 98 15.50 -2.67 20.46
CA PRO A 98 15.64 -3.61 21.58
C PRO A 98 14.36 -4.42 21.91
N GLY A 99 13.42 -4.53 20.96
CA GLY A 99 12.01 -4.85 21.20
C GLY A 99 11.55 -6.29 20.86
N TRP A 100 10.27 -6.40 20.48
CA TRP A 100 9.67 -7.62 19.93
C TRP A 100 10.12 -7.76 18.48
N ASP A 101 10.97 -8.76 18.23
CA ASP A 101 11.30 -9.24 16.90
C ASP A 101 10.02 -9.64 16.13
N GLY A 102 10.14 -9.72 14.79
CA GLY A 102 9.05 -10.10 13.91
C GLY A 102 8.53 -11.52 14.13
#